data_AF-A0A9C9G1Q5-F1
#
_entry.id   AF-A0A9C9G1Q5-F1
#
_cell.length_a   1.000
_cell.length_b   1.000
_cell.length_c   1.000
_cell.angle_alpha   90.00
_cell.angle_beta   90.00
_cell.angle_gamma   90.00
#
_symmetry.space_group_name_H-M   'P 1'
#
loop_
_entity.id
_entity.type
_entity.pdbx_description
1 polymer ?
#
loop_
_entity_poly.entity_id
_entity_poly.type
_entity_poly.pdbx_seq_one_letter_code
_entity_poly.pdbx_strand_id
1 'polypeptide(L)'
;MTNPHGGNTDEILGFLDELLRHTQPIAEQEWRQLQAFAKRSGQLIPIQAWDIAYLSEQLKKQQFHFTDEELRPYFPLPKVLAGLFSLVQSLYGIQITPPAHYSRR
;
A
#
# COMPACT_ATOMS: atom_id res chain seq x y z
N MET A 1 14.86 -34.82 -8.48
CA MET A 1 13.66 -33.97 -8.30
C MET A 1 13.97 -32.97 -7.19
N THR A 2 14.45 -31.77 -7.55
CA THR A 2 14.76 -30.68 -6.60
C THR A 2 13.99 -29.44 -7.01
N ASN A 3 13.30 -28.84 -6.04
CA ASN A 3 12.34 -27.74 -6.16
C ASN A 3 13.04 -26.42 -6.56
N PRO A 4 12.56 -25.62 -7.55
CA PRO A 4 13.29 -24.45 -8.05
C PRO A 4 12.98 -23.11 -7.33
N HIS A 5 12.37 -23.11 -6.14
CA HIS A 5 12.02 -21.88 -5.40
C HIS A 5 12.49 -21.85 -3.94
N GLY A 6 13.62 -22.48 -3.62
CA GLY A 6 14.26 -22.36 -2.32
C GLY A 6 15.56 -21.58 -2.44
N GLY A 7 15.50 -20.25 -2.34
CA GLY A 7 16.69 -19.42 -2.31
C GLY A 7 17.56 -19.78 -1.10
N ASN A 8 18.86 -19.92 -1.32
CA ASN A 8 19.82 -20.15 -0.24
C ASN A 8 19.77 -18.98 0.75
N THR A 9 20.06 -19.19 2.04
CA THR A 9 20.00 -18.15 3.08
C THR A 9 20.80 -16.90 2.68
N ASP A 10 21.94 -17.09 2.01
CA ASP A 10 22.78 -15.99 1.52
C ASP A 10 22.09 -15.13 0.43
N GLU A 11 21.28 -15.74 -0.43
CA GLU A 11 20.52 -15.03 -1.47
C GLU A 11 19.38 -14.21 -0.87
N ILE A 12 18.71 -14.75 0.17
CA ILE A 12 17.66 -14.04 0.90
C ILE A 12 18.26 -12.85 1.65
N LEU A 13 19.39 -13.03 2.34
CA LEU A 13 20.08 -11.95 3.05
C LEU A 13 20.59 -10.89 2.09
N GLY A 14 21.17 -11.28 0.95
CA GLY A 14 21.62 -10.35 -0.08
C GLY A 14 20.48 -9.50 -0.66
N PHE A 15 19.31 -10.10 -0.88
CA PHE A 15 18.10 -9.37 -1.30
C PHE A 15 17.62 -8.37 -0.24
N LEU A 16 17.60 -8.78 1.04
CA LEU A 16 17.20 -7.89 2.13
C LEU A 16 18.17 -6.71 2.29
N ASP A 17 19.48 -6.94 2.15
CA ASP A 17 20.49 -5.87 2.17
C ASP A 17 20.32 -4.89 1.01
N GLU A 18 20.04 -5.40 -0.19
CA GLU A 18 19.76 -4.55 -1.34
C GLU A 18 18.49 -3.71 -1.14
N LEU A 19 17.42 -4.33 -0.64
CA LEU A 19 16.19 -3.62 -0.28
C LEU A 19 16.45 -2.55 0.78
N LEU A 20 17.22 -2.88 1.83
CA LEU A 20 17.58 -1.93 2.88
C LEU A 20 18.36 -0.74 2.32
N ARG A 21 19.35 -0.96 1.46
CA ARG A 21 20.13 0.12 0.83
C ARG A 21 19.24 1.12 0.08
N HIS A 22 18.21 0.64 -0.61
CA HIS A 22 17.30 1.50 -1.37
C HIS A 22 16.21 2.15 -0.52
N THR A 23 15.78 1.50 0.57
CA THR A 23 14.66 1.97 1.40
C THR A 23 15.09 2.84 2.58
N GLN A 24 16.29 2.63 3.13
CA GLN A 24 16.84 3.39 4.26
C GLN A 24 16.82 4.92 4.06
N PRO A 25 17.31 5.50 2.94
CA PRO A 25 17.31 6.96 2.78
C PRO A 25 15.89 7.55 2.76
N ILE A 26 14.92 6.80 2.24
CA ILE A 26 13.51 7.19 2.22
C ILE A 26 12.94 7.16 3.64
N ALA A 27 13.19 6.08 4.38
CA ALA A 27 12.76 5.94 5.78
C ALA A 27 13.34 7.05 6.68
N GLU A 28 14.61 7.41 6.49
CA GLU A 28 15.25 8.53 7.22
C GLU A 28 14.65 9.89 6.86
N GLN A 29 14.24 10.08 5.60
CA GLN A 29 13.53 11.29 5.18
C GLN A 29 12.13 11.36 5.80
N GLU A 30 11.35 10.28 5.72
CA GLU A 30 10.00 10.18 6.32
C GLU A 30 10.06 10.40 7.82
N TRP A 31 11.06 9.81 8.50
CA TRP A 31 11.27 10.00 9.93
C TRP A 31 11.54 11.48 10.28
N ARG A 32 12.39 12.17 9.52
CA ARG A 32 12.65 13.60 9.71
C ARG A 32 11.39 14.44 9.48
N GLN A 33 10.57 14.09 8.49
CA GLN A 33 9.30 14.78 8.25
C GLN A 33 8.32 14.57 9.41
N LEU A 34 8.21 13.35 9.93
CA LEU A 34 7.39 13.01 11.07
C LEU A 34 7.82 13.75 12.34
N GLN A 35 9.13 13.83 12.61
CA GLN A 35 9.70 14.60 13.71
C GLN A 35 9.42 16.10 13.57
N ALA A 36 9.57 16.65 12.36
CA ALA A 36 9.27 18.06 12.10
C ALA A 36 7.77 18.35 12.29
N PHE A 37 6.90 17.44 11.87
CA PHE A 37 5.46 17.53 12.06
C PHE A 37 5.08 17.46 13.56
N ALA A 38 5.63 16.49 14.30
CA ALA A 38 5.39 16.37 15.75
C ALA A 38 5.80 17.64 16.52
N LYS A 39 6.95 18.24 16.16
CA LYS A 39 7.39 19.54 16.73
C LYS A 39 6.39 20.66 16.47
N ARG A 40 5.88 20.77 15.24
CA ARG A 40 4.94 21.83 14.85
C ARG A 40 3.57 21.66 15.52
N SER A 41 3.14 20.41 15.69
CA SER A 41 1.86 20.06 16.32
C SER A 41 1.92 20.10 17.86
N GLY A 42 3.05 20.50 18.45
CA GLY A 42 3.23 20.66 19.89
C GLY A 42 3.30 19.35 20.69
N GLN A 43 3.62 18.23 20.03
CA GLN A 43 3.74 16.93 20.72
C GLN A 43 5.07 16.75 21.43
N LEU A 44 5.06 15.92 22.49
CA LEU A 44 6.25 15.58 23.25
C LEU A 44 7.23 14.76 22.39
N ILE A 45 8.51 15.14 22.48
CA ILE A 45 9.64 14.37 21.95
C ILE A 45 10.27 13.64 23.15
N PRO A 46 10.72 12.39 23.00
CA PRO A 46 10.79 11.60 21.76
C PRO A 46 9.46 10.94 21.36
N ILE A 47 9.19 10.90 20.04
CA ILE A 47 8.07 10.16 19.44
C ILE A 47 8.20 8.70 19.86
N GLN A 48 7.14 8.15 20.46
CA GLN A 48 7.12 6.76 20.86
C GLN A 48 6.61 5.88 19.73
N ALA A 49 6.92 4.58 19.77
CA ALA A 49 6.55 3.64 18.71
C ALA A 49 5.04 3.63 18.39
N TRP A 50 4.19 3.87 19.40
CA TRP A 50 2.74 3.94 19.22
C TRP A 50 2.26 5.26 18.60
N ASP A 51 3.01 6.36 18.75
CA ASP A 51 2.65 7.67 18.19
C ASP A 51 2.89 7.72 16.68
N ILE A 52 3.75 6.85 16.16
CA ILE A 52 4.15 6.81 14.75
C ILE A 52 2.94 6.66 13.83
N ALA A 53 2.07 5.69 14.10
CA ALA A 53 0.90 5.44 13.27
C ALA A 53 -0.05 6.64 13.25
N TYR A 54 -0.35 7.20 14.43
CA TYR A 54 -1.22 8.36 14.56
C TYR A 54 -0.65 9.59 13.84
N LEU A 55 0.62 9.91 14.08
CA LEU A 55 1.29 11.05 13.48
C LEU A 55 1.43 10.92 11.96
N SER A 56 1.67 9.70 11.46
CA SER A 56 1.80 9.43 10.02
C SER A 56 0.49 9.67 9.30
N GLU A 57 -0.63 9.26 9.90
CA GLU A 57 -1.96 9.52 9.34
C GLU A 57 -2.30 11.01 9.34
N GLN A 58 -1.95 11.74 10.40
CA GLN A 58 -2.13 13.20 10.43
C GLN A 58 -1.26 13.91 9.38
N LEU A 59 0.01 13.50 9.24
CA LEU A 59 0.91 14.02 8.23
C LEU A 59 0.40 13.75 6.81
N LYS A 60 -0.10 12.53 6.54
CA LYS A 60 -0.74 12.18 5.26
C LYS A 60 -1.96 13.06 4.99
N LYS A 61 -2.85 13.25 5.96
CA LYS A 61 -4.02 14.13 5.80
C LYS A 61 -3.64 15.58 5.48
N GLN A 62 -2.50 16.05 5.99
CA GLN A 62 -1.99 17.39 5.66
C GLN A 62 -1.35 17.46 4.26
N GLN A 63 -0.63 16.42 3.84
CA GLN A 63 0.05 16.37 2.54
C GLN A 63 -0.91 16.06 1.38
N PHE A 64 -1.85 15.16 1.63
CA PHE A 64 -2.88 14.73 0.69
C PHE A 64 -4.19 15.42 1.09
N HIS A 65 -4.51 16.50 0.39
CA HIS A 65 -5.75 17.27 0.55
C HIS A 65 -7.02 16.50 0.15
N PHE A 66 -6.94 15.17 0.03
CA PHE A 66 -8.06 14.31 -0.34
C PHE A 66 -8.31 13.32 0.78
N THR A 67 -9.55 13.28 1.25
CA THR A 67 -10.00 12.31 2.25
C THR A 67 -10.55 11.06 1.57
N ASP A 68 -10.48 9.90 2.23
CA ASP A 68 -11.10 8.66 1.74
C ASP A 68 -12.60 8.84 1.44
N GLU A 69 -13.29 9.69 2.22
CA GLU A 69 -14.66 10.13 1.97
C GLU A 69 -14.86 10.81 0.61
N GLU A 70 -13.94 11.67 0.19
CA GLU A 70 -13.99 12.37 -1.11
C GLU A 70 -13.69 11.43 -2.28
N LEU A 71 -12.91 10.36 -2.04
CA LEU A 71 -12.60 9.34 -3.04
C LEU A 71 -13.74 8.33 -3.23
N ARG A 72 -14.55 8.08 -2.20
CA ARG A 72 -15.63 7.08 -2.20
C ARG A 72 -16.58 7.18 -3.41
N PRO A 73 -17.02 8.36 -3.88
CA PRO A 73 -17.87 8.49 -5.07
C PRO A 73 -17.19 8.09 -6.38
N TYR A 74 -15.85 8.14 -6.46
CA TYR A 74 -15.08 7.84 -7.66
C TYR A 74 -14.75 6.35 -7.81
N PHE A 75 -14.83 5.57 -6.74
CA PHE A 75 -14.55 4.13 -6.72
C PHE A 75 -15.79 3.26 -6.38
N PRO A 76 -16.94 3.41 -7.09
CA PRO A 76 -18.07 2.52 -6.86
C PRO A 76 -17.73 1.11 -7.34
N LEU A 77 -18.01 0.10 -6.49
CA LEU A 77 -17.67 -1.30 -6.73
C LEU A 77 -18.00 -1.81 -8.15
N PRO A 78 -19.20 -1.52 -8.73
CA PRO A 78 -19.51 -1.98 -10.09
C PRO A 78 -18.57 -1.41 -11.16
N LYS A 79 -18.15 -0.15 -11.03
CA LYS A 79 -17.22 0.47 -12.01
C LYS A 79 -15.80 -0.07 -11.87
N VAL A 80 -15.35 -0.31 -10.64
CA VAL A 80 -14.03 -0.89 -10.37
C VAL A 80 -13.95 -2.30 -10.94
N LEU A 81 -14.98 -3.12 -10.73
CA LEU A 81 -15.04 -4.47 -11.29
C LEU A 81 -15.10 -4.47 -12.82
N ALA A 82 -15.90 -3.59 -13.43
CA ALA A 82 -15.94 -3.46 -14.88
C ALA A 82 -14.58 -3.05 -15.46
N GLY A 83 -13.89 -2.10 -14.83
CA GLY A 83 -12.53 -1.70 -15.23
C GLY A 83 -11.53 -2.83 -15.10
N LEU A 84 -11.57 -3.58 -13.99
CA LEU A 84 -10.73 -4.75 -13.77
C LEU A 84 -10.95 -5.82 -14.86
N PHE A 85 -12.21 -6.15 -15.17
CA PHE A 85 -12.52 -7.14 -16.20
C PHE A 85 -12.08 -6.69 -17.59
N SER A 86 -12.23 -5.40 -17.91
CA SER A 86 -11.73 -4.83 -19.16
C SER A 86 -10.20 -4.92 -19.26
N LEU A 87 -9.49 -4.67 -18.16
CA LEU A 87 -8.04 -4.73 -18.10
C LEU A 87 -7.54 -6.18 -18.25
N VAL A 88 -8.19 -7.14 -17.60
CA VAL A 88 -7.92 -8.57 -17.75
C VAL A 88 -8.17 -9.03 -19.20
N GLN A 89 -9.28 -8.59 -19.80
CA GLN A 89 -9.57 -8.89 -21.20
C GLN A 89 -8.51 -8.29 -22.14
N SER A 90 -8.06 -7.06 -21.88
CA SER A 90 -7.04 -6.40 -22.71
C SER A 90 -5.68 -7.07 -22.60
N LEU A 91 -5.28 -7.53 -21.41
CA LEU A 91 -3.95 -8.11 -21.20
C LEU A 91 -3.88 -9.59 -21.56
N TYR A 92 -4.95 -10.35 -21.30
CA TYR A 92 -4.94 -11.81 -21.37
C TYR A 92 -5.97 -12.40 -22.34
N GLY A 93 -6.83 -11.57 -22.94
CA GLY A 93 -7.89 -12.04 -23.85
C GLY A 93 -9.01 -12.83 -23.16
N ILE A 94 -9.05 -12.86 -21.83
CA ILE A 94 -10.02 -13.61 -21.05
C ILE A 94 -11.28 -12.77 -20.86
N GLN A 95 -12.46 -13.34 -21.19
CA GLN A 95 -13.74 -12.70 -20.96
C GLN A 95 -14.39 -13.26 -19.69
N ILE A 96 -14.63 -12.38 -18.71
CA ILE A 96 -15.25 -12.73 -17.43
C ILE A 96 -16.73 -12.37 -17.50
N THR A 97 -17.61 -13.37 -17.34
CA THR A 97 -19.06 -13.18 -17.30
C THR A 97 -19.60 -13.47 -15.90
N PRO A 98 -20.61 -12.73 -15.42
CA PRO A 98 -21.29 -13.06 -14.17
C PRO A 98 -21.89 -14.47 -14.25
N PRO A 99 -21.91 -15.23 -13.15
CA PRO A 99 -22.57 -16.53 -13.14
C PRO A 99 -24.05 -16.37 -13.45
N ALA A 100 -24.59 -17.23 -14.33
CA ALA A 100 -26.01 -17.30 -14.57
C ALA A 100 -26.73 -17.56 -13.23
N HIS A 101 -27.79 -16.79 -12.95
CA HIS A 101 -28.62 -16.95 -11.77
C HIS A 101 -28.97 -18.44 -11.55
N TYR A 102 -28.40 -19.03 -10.50
CA TYR A 102 -28.84 -20.34 -10.03
C TYR A 102 -30.18 -20.13 -9.31
N SER A 103 -31.27 -20.32 -10.03
CA SER A 103 -32.58 -20.58 -9.42
C SER A 103 -32.47 -21.90 -8.64
N ARG A 104 -32.18 -21.81 -7.34
CA ARG A 104 -32.42 -22.92 -6.43
C ARG A 104 -33.93 -23.14 -6.36
N ARG A 105 -34.36 -24.32 -6.81
CA ARG A 105 -35.61 -24.93 -6.36
C ARG A 105 -35.47 -25.38 -4.91
#